data_AF-A0A6A4CXR8-F1
#
_entry.id   AF-A0A6A4CXR8-F1
#
_cell.length_a   1.000
_cell.length_b   1.000
_cell.length_c   1.000
_cell.angle_alpha   90.00
_cell.angle_beta   90.00
_cell.angle_gamma   90.00
#
_symmetry.space_group_name_H-M   'P 1'
#
loop_
_entity.id
_entity.type
_entity.pdbx_description
1 polymer ?
#
loop_
_entity_poly.entity_id
_entity_poly.type
_entity_poly.pdbx_seq_one_letter_code
_entity_poly.pdbx_strand_id
1 'polypeptide(L)'
;MLSRALLRAPHRAWRLHKPLVPSLWGEVAPGNSGLSARCLSSTRSKEWDAGALGANTSSLSEEKLHWKTTAREDKILAALRTYKEIKGDTLVPQSFVVPSGDARWPRVTWGYTLGHGVNKLRSKASKHKISSRMETELKEMNFAHDAFQFQWDEIIMPALRHFYKVHGHTDVSYGFVVPDSDDAWPRLSWNWPLGGTVFRVRIGNGFSRQVEESKEELKKMKLCYEMTMPERDWNEKILPALKVFRQVHDHCIVGKSFVVPRAYPWPEEAWDLRLGRIVNQIRDGRVHRALAARDKEILNEMGFAWNRNVFIWNERIIPALQTYVAEFKTCRIPRTFVVPSCEPWPKSAWNVALGKRVGAMKDHGRYFSCIGRDIDRLKVLGFSFELSRRAWETLVDPLLDIHESCYGDKTVPHDFVIPPQAPWPKKRWGVHLGAFVASNKWARKVVDKKTT
;
A
#
# COMPACT_ATOMS: atom_id res chain seq x y z
N MET A 1 -46.85 -30.02 2.10
CA MET A 1 -47.10 -28.62 2.52
C MET A 1 -45.96 -28.24 3.45
N LEU A 2 -45.11 -27.24 3.28
CA LEU A 2 -44.96 -26.11 2.37
C LEU A 2 -43.44 -25.86 2.23
N SER A 3 -42.95 -25.75 1.00
CA SER A 3 -41.60 -25.33 0.66
C SER A 3 -41.45 -23.82 0.90
N ARG A 4 -40.37 -23.38 1.58
CA ARG A 4 -39.92 -21.98 1.58
C ARG A 4 -38.62 -21.87 0.78
N ALA A 5 -38.77 -21.57 -0.51
CA ALA A 5 -37.68 -21.14 -1.36
C ALA A 5 -37.38 -19.67 -1.05
N LEU A 6 -36.19 -19.39 -0.49
CA LEU A 6 -35.62 -18.04 -0.44
C LEU A 6 -34.77 -17.85 -1.70
N LEU A 7 -35.36 -17.18 -2.69
CA LEU A 7 -34.65 -16.68 -3.86
C LEU A 7 -33.69 -15.57 -3.43
N ARG A 8 -32.40 -15.90 -3.28
CA ARG A 8 -31.30 -14.91 -3.29
C ARG A 8 -31.23 -14.31 -4.70
N ALA A 9 -31.30 -12.99 -4.78
CA ALA A 9 -31.07 -12.25 -6.02
C ALA A 9 -29.63 -12.50 -6.54
N PRO A 10 -29.42 -12.58 -7.88
CA PRO A 10 -28.12 -12.88 -8.43
C PRO A 10 -27.20 -11.66 -8.36
N HIS A 11 -25.96 -11.87 -7.90
CA HIS A 11 -24.86 -10.93 -8.05
C HIS A 11 -24.63 -10.66 -9.56
N ARG A 12 -25.13 -9.54 -10.07
CA ARG A 12 -24.73 -9.07 -11.41
C ARG A 12 -23.30 -8.54 -11.32
N ALA A 13 -22.38 -9.31 -11.89
CA ALA A 13 -21.04 -8.86 -12.21
C ALA A 13 -21.13 -7.76 -13.27
N TRP A 14 -20.96 -6.49 -12.86
CA TRP A 14 -20.84 -5.39 -13.80
C TRP A 14 -19.47 -5.45 -14.47
N ARG A 15 -19.46 -5.86 -15.75
CA ARG A 15 -18.31 -5.69 -16.63
C ARG A 15 -18.11 -4.20 -16.89
N LEU A 16 -16.91 -3.73 -16.60
CA LEU A 16 -16.44 -2.37 -16.89
C LEU A 16 -16.45 -2.12 -18.41
N HIS A 17 -17.37 -1.29 -18.89
CA HIS A 17 -17.12 -0.51 -20.09
C HIS A 17 -16.37 0.77 -19.68
N LYS A 18 -15.21 1.01 -20.29
CA LYS A 18 -14.45 2.25 -20.17
C LYS A 18 -15.14 3.34 -21.01
N PRO A 19 -15.52 4.49 -20.44
CA PRO A 19 -15.56 5.73 -21.17
C PRO A 19 -14.22 6.47 -20.95
N LEU A 20 -13.63 6.96 -22.02
CA LEU A 20 -12.57 7.97 -21.97
C LEU A 20 -13.20 9.28 -21.50
N VAL A 21 -12.82 9.77 -20.32
CA VAL A 21 -13.11 11.14 -19.87
C VAL A 21 -11.79 11.84 -19.55
N PRO A 22 -11.53 13.03 -20.10
CA PRO A 22 -10.31 13.80 -19.85
C PRO A 22 -10.15 14.20 -18.38
N SER A 23 -8.91 14.19 -17.91
CA SER A 23 -8.50 14.67 -16.59
C SER A 23 -8.81 16.16 -16.43
N LEU A 24 -9.88 16.50 -15.73
CA LEU A 24 -9.94 17.76 -15.00
C LEU A 24 -9.14 17.55 -13.72
N TRP A 25 -8.03 18.26 -13.55
CA TRP A 25 -7.44 18.82 -12.31
C TRP A 25 -5.96 19.09 -12.60
N GLY A 26 -5.61 20.38 -12.65
CA GLY A 26 -4.26 20.86 -12.98
C GLY A 26 -3.25 20.56 -11.89
N GLU A 27 -2.06 20.16 -12.33
CA GLU A 27 -0.85 20.00 -11.53
C GLU A 27 -0.41 21.34 -10.93
N VAL A 28 -0.03 21.32 -9.64
CA VAL A 28 0.66 22.42 -8.98
C VAL A 28 2.16 22.20 -9.17
N ALA A 29 2.82 23.07 -9.94
CA ALA A 29 4.28 23.11 -10.04
C ALA A 29 4.88 23.98 -8.91
N PRO A 30 6.07 23.63 -8.37
CA PRO A 30 6.70 24.37 -7.28
C PRO A 30 7.36 25.65 -7.78
N GLY A 31 7.25 26.72 -7.00
CA GLY A 31 7.84 28.03 -7.29
C GLY A 31 9.36 28.00 -7.19
N ASN A 32 10.01 28.70 -8.11
CA ASN A 32 11.44 29.03 -8.02
C ASN A 32 11.59 30.55 -8.03
N SER A 33 12.29 31.05 -7.01
CA SER A 33 12.63 32.45 -6.77
C SER A 33 13.76 32.93 -7.68
N GLY A 34 13.64 34.15 -8.20
CA GLY A 34 14.72 34.85 -8.90
C GLY A 34 14.48 36.36 -8.92
N LEU A 35 15.32 37.09 -8.18
CA LEU A 35 15.40 38.55 -8.09
C LEU A 35 15.82 39.17 -9.44
N SER A 36 15.30 40.35 -9.78
CA SER A 36 16.14 41.46 -10.28
C SER A 36 15.38 42.79 -10.30
N ALA A 37 16.02 43.81 -9.75
CA ALA A 37 15.63 45.21 -9.76
C ALA A 37 16.07 45.89 -11.06
N ARG A 38 15.38 46.98 -11.45
CA ARG A 38 16.01 48.21 -11.96
C ARG A 38 15.00 49.36 -12.05
N CYS A 39 15.43 50.50 -11.51
CA CYS A 39 14.82 51.81 -11.54
C CYS A 39 14.69 52.37 -12.96
N LEU A 40 13.83 53.39 -13.14
CA LEU A 40 14.23 54.69 -13.67
C LEU A 40 13.14 55.76 -13.38
N SER A 41 13.66 56.94 -13.07
CA SER A 41 13.09 58.21 -12.61
C SER A 41 12.22 58.96 -13.64
N SER A 42 11.35 59.88 -13.17
CA SER A 42 11.51 61.34 -13.39
C SER A 42 10.27 62.15 -12.95
N THR A 43 10.56 63.10 -12.07
CA THR A 43 9.95 64.42 -11.77
C THR A 43 8.92 65.03 -12.74
N ARG A 44 7.84 65.62 -12.19
CA ARG A 44 7.51 67.04 -12.43
C ARG A 44 6.57 67.61 -11.35
N SER A 45 7.01 68.73 -10.77
CA SER A 45 6.30 69.61 -9.84
C SER A 45 5.17 70.40 -10.52
N LYS A 46 4.10 70.68 -9.77
CA LYS A 46 3.35 71.95 -9.77
C LYS A 46 2.33 71.95 -8.62
N GLU A 47 2.61 72.77 -7.61
CA GLU A 47 1.59 73.41 -6.78
C GLU A 47 0.58 74.11 -7.68
N TRP A 48 -0.70 74.13 -7.27
CA TRP A 48 -1.63 75.26 -7.36
C TRP A 48 -2.66 75.11 -6.23
N ASP A 49 -2.94 76.23 -5.57
CA ASP A 49 -3.85 76.40 -4.46
C ASP A 49 -5.28 75.97 -4.80
N ALA A 50 -5.91 75.22 -3.90
CA ALA A 50 -7.34 74.92 -3.94
C ALA A 50 -7.99 75.31 -2.62
N GLY A 51 -8.30 76.61 -2.51
CA GLY A 51 -9.34 77.08 -1.60
C GLY A 51 -10.70 76.58 -2.07
N ALA A 52 -11.46 76.00 -1.13
CA ALA A 52 -12.89 75.75 -1.14
C ALA A 52 -13.49 75.05 -2.38
N LEU A 53 -13.79 73.75 -2.25
CA LEU A 53 -15.00 73.05 -2.76
C LEU A 53 -14.96 71.57 -2.33
N GLY A 54 -14.73 71.31 -1.04
CA GLY A 54 -14.76 69.97 -0.45
C GLY A 54 -16.11 69.69 0.18
N ALA A 55 -17.08 69.17 -0.59
CA ALA A 55 -18.29 68.56 -0.04
C ALA A 55 -19.03 67.63 -1.03
N ASN A 56 -18.94 67.86 -2.34
CA ASN A 56 -19.72 67.09 -3.33
C ASN A 56 -18.96 65.98 -4.08
N THR A 57 -17.63 65.90 -3.97
CA THR A 57 -16.84 64.89 -4.72
C THR A 57 -16.65 63.58 -3.96
N SER A 58 -16.68 63.57 -2.61
CA SER A 58 -16.58 62.33 -1.84
C SER A 58 -17.88 61.53 -1.85
N SER A 59 -19.04 62.20 -1.74
CA SER A 59 -20.37 61.57 -1.81
C SER A 59 -20.62 60.92 -3.17
N LEU A 60 -20.29 61.63 -4.27
CA LEU A 60 -20.33 61.07 -5.63
C LEU A 60 -19.35 59.90 -5.81
N SER A 61 -18.19 59.91 -5.13
CA SER A 61 -17.23 58.80 -5.20
C SER A 61 -17.68 57.55 -4.44
N GLU A 62 -18.34 57.73 -3.30
CA GLU A 62 -18.90 56.66 -2.46
C GLU A 62 -20.14 56.06 -3.12
N GLU A 63 -21.03 56.89 -3.65
CA GLU A 63 -22.19 56.46 -4.44
C GLU A 63 -21.74 55.72 -5.71
N LYS A 64 -20.65 56.19 -6.36
CA LYS A 64 -20.07 55.54 -7.54
C LYS A 64 -19.43 54.18 -7.25
N LEU A 65 -18.90 54.01 -6.05
CA LEU A 65 -18.33 52.75 -5.56
C LEU A 65 -19.43 51.78 -5.10
N HIS A 66 -20.50 52.32 -4.52
CA HIS A 66 -21.67 51.56 -4.05
C HIS A 66 -22.40 50.89 -5.23
N TRP A 67 -22.78 51.64 -6.28
CA TRP A 67 -23.50 51.02 -7.43
C TRP A 67 -22.66 49.98 -8.18
N LYS A 68 -21.34 50.16 -8.27
CA LYS A 68 -20.42 49.18 -8.88
C LYS A 68 -20.36 47.88 -8.08
N THR A 69 -20.50 47.99 -6.76
CA THR A 69 -20.51 46.84 -5.85
C THR A 69 -21.85 46.10 -5.97
N THR A 70 -22.97 46.83 -5.96
CA THR A 70 -24.32 46.26 -6.11
C THR A 70 -24.50 45.57 -7.47
N ALA A 71 -24.09 46.20 -8.57
CA ALA A 71 -24.18 45.61 -9.91
C ALA A 71 -23.33 44.32 -10.06
N ARG A 72 -22.20 44.25 -9.34
CA ARG A 72 -21.36 43.06 -9.30
C ARG A 72 -21.99 41.94 -8.46
N GLU A 73 -22.59 42.28 -7.32
CA GLU A 73 -23.32 41.33 -6.47
C GLU A 73 -24.52 40.74 -7.23
N ASP A 74 -25.34 41.58 -7.87
CA ASP A 74 -26.47 41.15 -8.67
C ASP A 74 -26.05 40.22 -9.82
N LYS A 75 -24.93 40.52 -10.49
CA LYS A 75 -24.36 39.68 -11.56
C LYS A 75 -23.90 38.31 -11.04
N ILE A 76 -23.31 38.25 -9.84
CA ILE A 76 -22.91 36.98 -9.20
C ILE A 76 -24.15 36.18 -8.79
N LEU A 77 -25.14 36.81 -8.13
CA LEU A 77 -26.36 36.16 -7.68
C LEU A 77 -27.17 35.59 -8.85
N ALA A 78 -27.35 36.35 -9.93
CA ALA A 78 -28.08 35.89 -11.11
C ALA A 78 -27.42 34.66 -11.77
N ALA A 79 -26.10 34.69 -11.89
CA ALA A 79 -25.34 33.55 -12.41
C ALA A 79 -25.38 32.35 -11.45
N LEU A 80 -25.31 32.58 -10.14
CA LEU A 80 -25.34 31.52 -9.13
C LEU A 80 -26.71 30.83 -9.02
N ARG A 81 -27.82 31.57 -9.11
CA ARG A 81 -29.18 31.00 -9.19
C ARG A 81 -29.32 30.05 -10.36
N THR A 82 -28.93 30.53 -11.54
CA THR A 82 -28.94 29.72 -12.77
C THR A 82 -28.06 28.48 -12.64
N TYR A 83 -26.86 28.63 -12.06
CA TYR A 83 -25.97 27.50 -11.80
C TYR A 83 -26.64 26.46 -10.89
N LYS A 84 -27.26 26.90 -9.79
CA LYS A 84 -27.96 26.04 -8.84
C LYS A 84 -29.17 25.34 -9.47
N GLU A 85 -29.93 26.00 -10.32
CA GLU A 85 -31.05 25.38 -11.05
C GLU A 85 -30.57 24.29 -12.01
N ILE A 86 -29.45 24.51 -12.69
CA ILE A 86 -28.91 23.56 -13.67
C ILE A 86 -28.17 22.39 -13.00
N LYS A 87 -27.42 22.66 -11.93
CA LYS A 87 -26.51 21.69 -11.30
C LYS A 87 -27.03 21.10 -9.98
N GLY A 88 -27.99 21.76 -9.34
CA GLY A 88 -28.58 21.35 -8.06
C GLY A 88 -27.81 21.83 -6.83
N ASP A 89 -26.62 22.41 -6.99
CA ASP A 89 -25.75 22.87 -5.89
C ASP A 89 -25.12 24.24 -6.15
N THR A 90 -24.38 24.76 -5.17
CA THR A 90 -23.62 26.02 -5.28
C THR A 90 -22.10 25.80 -5.35
N LEU A 91 -21.65 24.57 -5.65
CA LEU A 91 -20.25 24.16 -5.78
C LEU A 91 -19.69 24.50 -7.17
N VAL A 92 -19.62 25.81 -7.46
CA VAL A 92 -19.07 26.28 -8.73
C VAL A 92 -17.55 25.99 -8.82
N PRO A 93 -17.07 25.25 -9.84
CA PRO A 93 -15.65 25.04 -10.08
C PRO A 93 -14.92 26.36 -10.31
N GLN A 94 -13.69 26.50 -9.80
CA GLN A 94 -12.93 27.77 -9.89
C GLN A 94 -12.74 28.25 -11.34
N SER A 95 -12.55 27.33 -12.28
CA SER A 95 -12.37 27.60 -13.71
C SER A 95 -13.67 27.84 -14.48
N PHE A 96 -14.84 27.72 -13.83
CA PHE A 96 -16.12 27.81 -14.52
C PHE A 96 -16.37 29.24 -15.03
N VAL A 97 -16.66 29.32 -16.32
CA VAL A 97 -17.06 30.54 -17.03
C VAL A 97 -18.45 30.30 -17.60
N VAL A 98 -19.34 31.28 -17.41
CA VAL A 98 -20.70 31.22 -17.94
C VAL A 98 -20.66 31.14 -19.47
N PRO A 99 -21.26 30.11 -20.08
CA PRO A 99 -21.28 29.96 -21.53
C PRO A 99 -21.94 31.16 -22.23
N SER A 100 -21.31 31.69 -23.26
CA SER A 100 -21.91 32.72 -24.11
C SER A 100 -22.90 32.08 -25.09
N GLY A 101 -24.09 32.66 -25.23
CA GLY A 101 -25.11 32.20 -26.18
C GLY A 101 -26.07 31.13 -25.66
N ASP A 102 -25.91 30.66 -24.42
CA ASP A 102 -26.87 29.74 -23.80
C ASP A 102 -28.03 30.53 -23.18
N ALA A 103 -29.25 30.31 -23.69
CA ALA A 103 -30.46 31.02 -23.30
C ALA A 103 -30.88 30.75 -21.85
N ARG A 104 -30.39 29.67 -21.23
CA ARG A 104 -30.63 29.39 -19.80
C ARG A 104 -29.92 30.39 -18.89
N TRP A 105 -28.86 31.04 -19.38
CA TRP A 105 -28.08 32.01 -18.62
C TRP A 105 -28.52 33.44 -18.94
N PRO A 106 -28.71 34.31 -17.94
CA PRO A 106 -28.99 35.72 -18.18
C PRO A 106 -27.87 36.35 -19.02
N ARG A 107 -28.21 37.10 -20.08
CA ARG A 107 -27.23 37.69 -21.01
C ARG A 107 -26.14 38.50 -20.31
N VAL A 108 -26.49 39.19 -19.22
CA VAL A 108 -25.54 39.99 -18.41
C VAL A 108 -24.43 39.14 -17.77
N THR A 109 -24.65 37.83 -17.64
CA THR A 109 -23.73 36.88 -17.03
C THR A 109 -22.84 36.16 -18.04
N TRP A 110 -23.12 36.24 -19.34
CA TRP A 110 -22.33 35.55 -20.37
C TRP A 110 -20.85 35.96 -20.34
N GLY A 111 -19.97 34.96 -20.46
CA GLY A 111 -18.51 35.15 -20.37
C GLY A 111 -18.00 35.50 -18.97
N TYR A 112 -18.87 35.56 -17.95
CA TYR A 112 -18.45 35.85 -16.59
C TYR A 112 -17.72 34.66 -15.96
N THR A 113 -16.56 34.91 -15.35
CA THR A 113 -15.77 33.91 -14.61
C THR A 113 -16.39 33.65 -13.23
N LEU A 114 -17.59 33.06 -13.24
CA LEU A 114 -18.39 32.81 -12.04
C LEU A 114 -17.62 32.02 -10.99
N GLY A 115 -16.83 31.02 -11.39
CA GLY A 115 -15.99 30.23 -10.48
C GLY A 115 -15.02 31.07 -9.67
N HIS A 116 -14.35 32.01 -10.33
CA HIS A 116 -13.43 32.94 -9.68
C HIS A 116 -14.17 33.98 -8.81
N GLY A 117 -15.36 34.42 -9.25
CA GLY A 117 -16.25 35.29 -8.48
C GLY A 117 -16.71 34.66 -7.16
N VAL A 118 -17.18 33.41 -7.22
CA VAL A 118 -17.63 32.61 -6.07
C VAL A 118 -16.47 32.27 -5.13
N ASN A 119 -15.29 31.94 -5.66
CA ASN A 119 -14.12 31.70 -4.81
C ASN A 119 -13.70 32.97 -4.04
N LYS A 120 -13.72 34.12 -4.71
CA LYS A 120 -13.50 35.42 -4.06
C LYS A 120 -14.57 35.70 -3.01
N LEU A 121 -15.83 35.38 -3.27
CA LEU A 121 -16.92 35.54 -2.32
C LEU A 121 -16.71 34.70 -1.06
N ARG A 122 -16.33 33.41 -1.19
CA ARG A 122 -15.98 32.54 -0.05
C ARG A 122 -14.81 33.11 0.76
N SER A 123 -13.76 33.60 0.10
CA SER A 123 -12.60 34.19 0.78
C SER A 123 -12.87 35.54 1.45
N LYS A 124 -13.85 36.31 0.93
CA LYS A 124 -14.20 37.64 1.46
C LYS A 124 -15.21 37.55 2.60
N ALA A 125 -16.15 36.61 2.56
CA ALA A 125 -17.08 36.34 3.65
C ALA A 125 -16.35 36.09 4.99
N SER A 126 -15.13 35.52 4.94
CA SER A 126 -14.33 35.28 6.13
C SER A 126 -13.53 36.49 6.62
N LYS A 127 -13.45 37.60 5.85
CA LYS A 127 -12.56 38.74 6.13
C LYS A 127 -13.27 40.09 6.18
N HIS A 128 -14.35 40.30 5.43
CA HIS A 128 -15.03 41.60 5.28
C HIS A 128 -16.55 41.39 5.25
N LYS A 129 -17.31 42.35 5.79
CA LYS A 129 -18.78 42.30 5.83
C LYS A 129 -19.35 42.41 4.41
N ILE A 130 -19.94 41.32 3.91
CA ILE A 130 -20.73 41.30 2.68
C ILE A 130 -22.00 42.13 2.91
N SER A 131 -22.61 42.68 1.85
CA SER A 131 -23.87 43.41 1.99
C SER A 131 -24.95 42.50 2.60
N SER A 132 -25.78 43.03 3.50
CA SER A 132 -26.84 42.26 4.18
C SER A 132 -27.84 41.63 3.18
N ARG A 133 -28.08 42.32 2.05
CA ARG A 133 -28.90 41.81 0.94
C ARG A 133 -28.28 40.56 0.31
N MET A 134 -27.00 40.62 -0.06
CA MET A 134 -26.28 39.49 -0.63
C MET A 134 -26.21 38.31 0.35
N GLU A 135 -26.01 38.56 1.64
CA GLU A 135 -25.99 37.51 2.66
C GLU A 135 -27.35 36.78 2.79
N THR A 136 -28.46 37.53 2.74
CA THR A 136 -29.82 36.96 2.80
C THR A 136 -30.09 36.07 1.59
N GLU A 137 -29.76 36.55 0.40
CA GLU A 137 -29.91 35.83 -0.86
C GLU A 137 -29.03 34.57 -0.92
N LEU A 138 -27.79 34.64 -0.44
CA LEU A 138 -26.91 33.48 -0.33
C LEU A 138 -27.45 32.44 0.66
N LYS A 139 -28.04 32.89 1.77
CA LYS A 139 -28.68 32.01 2.75
C LYS A 139 -29.90 31.30 2.18
N GLU A 140 -30.77 32.02 1.47
CA GLU A 140 -31.93 31.44 0.77
C GLU A 140 -31.51 30.41 -0.29
N MET A 141 -30.38 30.65 -0.96
CA MET A 141 -29.81 29.71 -1.92
C MET A 141 -29.06 28.53 -1.27
N ASN A 142 -28.98 28.43 0.06
CA ASN A 142 -28.16 27.46 0.78
C ASN A 142 -26.71 27.45 0.25
N PHE A 143 -26.11 28.63 0.16
CA PHE A 143 -24.78 28.79 -0.40
C PHE A 143 -23.72 28.05 0.45
N ALA A 144 -22.92 27.22 -0.21
CA ALA A 144 -21.80 26.51 0.41
C ALA A 144 -20.67 27.49 0.74
N HIS A 145 -20.75 28.12 1.92
CA HIS A 145 -19.72 29.03 2.45
C HIS A 145 -18.39 28.28 2.64
N ASP A 146 -18.43 27.13 3.31
CA ASP A 146 -17.34 26.16 3.34
C ASP A 146 -17.67 25.02 2.35
N ALA A 147 -16.97 25.03 1.21
CA ALA A 147 -17.15 24.03 0.17
C ALA A 147 -16.76 22.62 0.63
N PHE A 148 -15.77 22.48 1.51
CA PHE A 148 -15.34 21.17 2.04
C PHE A 148 -16.36 20.63 3.04
N GLN A 149 -16.89 21.49 3.92
CA GLN A 149 -17.94 21.10 4.85
C GLN A 149 -19.21 20.67 4.10
N PHE A 150 -19.64 21.45 3.11
CA PHE A 150 -20.82 21.12 2.30
C PHE A 150 -20.62 19.80 1.55
N GLN A 151 -19.46 19.60 0.91
CA GLN A 151 -19.16 18.31 0.27
C GLN A 151 -19.17 17.16 1.27
N TRP A 152 -18.67 17.37 2.48
CA TRP A 152 -18.66 16.34 3.50
C TRP A 152 -20.07 15.94 3.94
N ASP A 153 -20.89 16.93 4.31
CA ASP A 153 -22.20 16.72 4.93
C ASP A 153 -23.27 16.29 3.92
N GLU A 154 -23.26 16.88 2.72
CA GLU A 154 -24.33 16.69 1.72
C GLU A 154 -24.00 15.64 0.65
N ILE A 155 -22.72 15.33 0.45
CA ILE A 155 -22.27 14.44 -0.63
C ILE A 155 -21.58 13.18 -0.07
N ILE A 156 -20.49 13.36 0.67
CA ILE A 156 -19.59 12.25 1.04
C ILE A 156 -20.21 11.38 2.12
N MET A 157 -20.65 11.97 3.24
CA MET A 157 -21.21 11.21 4.36
C MET A 157 -22.52 10.50 3.99
N PRO A 158 -23.50 11.13 3.30
CA PRO A 158 -24.71 10.44 2.85
C PRO A 158 -24.40 9.26 1.92
N ALA A 159 -23.49 9.44 0.96
CA ALA A 159 -23.09 8.36 0.06
C ALA A 159 -22.36 7.23 0.81
N LEU A 160 -21.48 7.56 1.75
CA LEU A 160 -20.76 6.58 2.55
C LEU A 160 -21.69 5.79 3.47
N ARG A 161 -22.67 6.45 4.12
CA ARG A 161 -23.71 5.79 4.91
C ARG A 161 -24.53 4.83 4.07
N HIS A 162 -24.92 5.24 2.86
CA HIS A 162 -25.64 4.38 1.93
C HIS A 162 -24.79 3.17 1.53
N PHE A 163 -23.54 3.38 1.12
CA PHE A 163 -22.61 2.31 0.79
C PHE A 163 -22.47 1.32 1.95
N TYR A 164 -22.26 1.81 3.18
CA TYR A 164 -22.17 0.97 4.37
C TYR A 164 -23.45 0.18 4.65
N LYS A 165 -24.62 0.79 4.48
CA LYS A 165 -25.91 0.12 4.65
C LYS A 165 -26.10 -1.04 3.67
N VAL A 166 -25.66 -0.88 2.42
CA VAL A 166 -25.81 -1.90 1.37
C VAL A 166 -24.75 -3.00 1.48
N HIS A 167 -23.50 -2.62 1.76
CA HIS A 167 -22.36 -3.55 1.71
C HIS A 167 -21.90 -4.07 3.08
N GLY A 168 -22.34 -3.45 4.18
CA GLY A 168 -21.91 -3.79 5.55
C GLY A 168 -20.47 -3.41 5.88
N HIS A 169 -19.76 -2.75 4.95
CA HIS A 169 -18.38 -2.30 5.11
C HIS A 169 -18.16 -0.98 4.35
N THR A 170 -17.07 -0.28 4.64
CA THR A 170 -16.69 0.98 3.98
C THR A 170 -15.47 0.86 3.07
N ASP A 171 -15.08 -0.37 2.71
CA ASP A 171 -14.02 -0.68 1.72
C ASP A 171 -14.47 -0.41 0.28
N VAL A 172 -14.68 0.88 -0.01
CA VAL A 172 -15.02 1.38 -1.33
C VAL A 172 -13.81 1.21 -2.26
N SER A 173 -13.99 0.52 -3.39
CA SER A 173 -12.96 0.38 -4.42
C SER A 173 -12.52 1.76 -4.94
N TYR A 174 -11.22 1.97 -5.17
CA TYR A 174 -10.69 3.25 -5.64
C TYR A 174 -11.42 3.82 -6.88
N GLY A 175 -11.78 2.95 -7.82
CA GLY A 175 -12.47 3.34 -9.05
C GLY A 175 -14.00 3.45 -8.93
N PHE A 176 -14.57 3.28 -7.73
CA PHE A 176 -16.01 3.37 -7.54
C PHE A 176 -16.49 4.82 -7.65
N VAL A 177 -17.47 5.00 -8.53
CA VAL A 177 -18.20 6.24 -8.76
C VAL A 177 -19.66 5.97 -8.44
N VAL A 178 -20.31 6.88 -7.71
CA VAL A 178 -21.72 6.73 -7.36
C VAL A 178 -22.58 6.71 -8.63
N PRO A 179 -23.44 5.70 -8.83
CA PRO A 179 -24.33 5.64 -9.99
C PRO A 179 -25.29 6.83 -10.02
N ASP A 180 -25.53 7.38 -11.21
CA ASP A 180 -26.46 8.49 -11.46
C ASP A 180 -27.84 8.05 -11.97
N SER A 181 -28.04 6.74 -12.09
CA SER A 181 -29.29 6.10 -12.52
C SER A 181 -30.01 5.35 -11.39
N ASP A 182 -29.51 5.47 -10.16
CA ASP A 182 -30.04 4.78 -8.99
C ASP A 182 -30.48 5.80 -7.92
N ASP A 183 -31.80 5.98 -7.82
CA ASP A 183 -32.45 6.86 -6.82
C ASP A 183 -32.25 6.38 -5.38
N ALA A 184 -31.71 5.18 -5.14
CA ALA A 184 -31.30 4.76 -3.81
C ALA A 184 -30.12 5.58 -3.27
N TRP A 185 -29.31 6.18 -4.16
CA TRP A 185 -28.20 7.05 -3.80
C TRP A 185 -28.65 8.51 -3.62
N PRO A 186 -28.06 9.25 -2.67
CA PRO A 186 -28.30 10.69 -2.53
C PRO A 186 -27.98 11.41 -3.85
N ARG A 187 -28.91 12.22 -4.35
CA ARG A 187 -28.79 12.87 -5.67
C ARG A 187 -27.54 13.72 -5.82
N LEU A 188 -27.16 14.45 -4.77
CA LEU A 188 -25.94 15.27 -4.76
C LEU A 188 -24.65 14.44 -4.83
N SER A 189 -24.73 13.13 -4.56
CA SER A 189 -23.61 12.21 -4.64
C SER A 189 -23.47 11.52 -5.99
N TRP A 190 -24.44 11.62 -6.89
CA TRP A 190 -24.37 11.02 -8.21
C TRP A 190 -23.12 11.47 -8.99
N ASN A 191 -22.48 10.53 -9.68
CA ASN A 191 -21.21 10.71 -10.39
C ASN A 191 -20.02 11.13 -9.50
N TRP A 192 -20.18 11.13 -8.17
CA TRP A 192 -19.08 11.43 -7.25
C TRP A 192 -18.09 10.25 -7.18
N PRO A 193 -16.76 10.48 -7.31
CA PRO A 193 -15.75 9.44 -7.21
C PRO A 193 -15.50 9.05 -5.75
N LEU A 194 -16.51 8.45 -5.10
CA LEU A 194 -16.51 8.10 -3.68
C LEU A 194 -15.31 7.21 -3.32
N GLY A 195 -14.88 6.31 -4.21
CA GLY A 195 -13.70 5.48 -4.01
C GLY A 195 -12.40 6.26 -3.85
N GLY A 196 -12.17 7.23 -4.74
CA GLY A 196 -11.03 8.13 -4.67
C GLY A 196 -11.08 9.06 -3.46
N THR A 197 -12.27 9.54 -3.10
CA THR A 197 -12.47 10.37 -1.91
C THR A 197 -12.18 9.61 -0.62
N VAL A 198 -12.74 8.42 -0.46
CA VAL A 198 -12.49 7.55 0.70
C VAL A 198 -11.01 7.21 0.80
N PHE A 199 -10.34 6.93 -0.33
CA PHE A 199 -8.90 6.72 -0.34
C PHE A 199 -8.13 7.93 0.20
N ARG A 200 -8.47 9.17 -0.23
CA ARG A 200 -7.83 10.40 0.25
C ARG A 200 -8.05 10.63 1.75
N VAL A 201 -9.26 10.36 2.24
CA VAL A 201 -9.60 10.40 3.66
C VAL A 201 -8.71 9.43 4.45
N ARG A 202 -8.55 8.19 3.96
CA ARG A 202 -7.74 7.15 4.62
C ARG A 202 -6.25 7.49 4.69
N ILE A 203 -5.69 8.16 3.68
CA ILE A 203 -4.26 8.56 3.68
C ILE A 203 -4.02 9.93 4.31
N GLY A 204 -5.03 10.55 4.93
CA GLY A 204 -4.92 11.86 5.57
C GLY A 204 -4.70 13.03 4.60
N ASN A 205 -4.99 12.84 3.30
CA ASN A 205 -4.73 13.82 2.23
C ASN A 205 -6.00 14.56 1.78
N GLY A 206 -7.00 14.68 2.66
CA GLY A 206 -8.24 15.42 2.38
C GLY A 206 -9.25 15.33 3.51
N PHE A 207 -10.01 16.41 3.72
CA PHE A 207 -11.09 16.52 4.70
C PHE A 207 -10.67 16.31 6.17
N SER A 208 -9.41 16.60 6.53
CA SER A 208 -8.88 16.28 7.87
C SER A 208 -9.69 16.89 9.02
N ARG A 209 -10.17 18.13 8.87
CA ARG A 209 -11.04 18.79 9.87
C ARG A 209 -12.36 18.04 10.03
N GLN A 210 -13.03 17.74 8.91
CA GLN A 210 -14.34 17.08 8.89
C GLN A 210 -14.28 15.63 9.39
N VAL A 211 -13.17 14.94 9.08
CA VAL A 211 -12.90 13.58 9.57
C VAL A 211 -12.78 13.58 11.09
N GLU A 212 -12.05 14.53 11.67
CA GLU A 212 -11.91 14.64 13.14
C GLU A 212 -13.27 14.97 13.79
N GLU A 213 -14.05 15.87 13.20
CA GLU A 213 -15.40 16.21 13.67
C GLU A 213 -16.38 15.03 13.59
N SER A 214 -16.23 14.16 12.59
CA SER A 214 -17.11 13.00 12.34
C SER A 214 -16.53 11.67 12.85
N LYS A 215 -15.49 11.69 13.67
CA LYS A 215 -14.70 10.50 14.04
C LYS A 215 -15.50 9.32 14.59
N GLU A 216 -16.40 9.60 15.53
CA GLU A 216 -17.19 8.55 16.20
C GLU A 216 -18.12 7.85 15.22
N GLU A 217 -18.65 8.60 14.26
CA GLU A 217 -19.52 8.04 13.24
C GLU A 217 -18.76 7.20 12.21
N LEU A 218 -17.60 7.69 11.76
CA LEU A 218 -16.71 6.96 10.87
C LEU A 218 -16.24 5.65 11.52
N LYS A 219 -15.91 5.69 12.82
CA LYS A 219 -15.56 4.51 13.63
C LYS A 219 -16.72 3.52 13.71
N LYS A 220 -17.94 3.99 13.92
CA LYS A 220 -19.17 3.15 13.92
C LYS A 220 -19.40 2.48 12.56
N MET A 221 -19.09 3.15 11.45
CA MET A 221 -19.14 2.58 10.09
C MET A 221 -17.89 1.75 9.73
N LYS A 222 -17.00 1.49 10.68
CA LYS A 222 -15.73 0.76 10.50
C LYS A 222 -14.85 1.36 9.39
N LEU A 223 -14.95 2.66 9.16
CA LEU A 223 -14.09 3.39 8.23
C LEU A 223 -12.74 3.58 8.91
N CYS A 224 -11.79 2.72 8.56
CA CYS A 224 -10.44 2.76 9.13
C CYS A 224 -9.64 3.88 8.47
N TYR A 225 -9.50 5.01 9.15
CA TYR A 225 -8.62 6.13 8.76
C TYR A 225 -7.48 6.36 9.78
N GLU A 226 -7.55 5.73 10.96
CA GLU A 226 -6.51 5.79 12.00
C GLU A 226 -5.29 4.92 11.66
N MET A 227 -5.46 3.90 10.80
CA MET A 227 -4.39 2.98 10.38
C MET A 227 -4.33 2.90 8.86
N THR A 228 -3.14 2.68 8.34
CA THR A 228 -2.95 2.47 6.90
C THR A 228 -3.58 1.15 6.46
N MET A 229 -4.06 1.06 5.21
CA MET A 229 -4.60 -0.20 4.66
C MET A 229 -3.67 -1.41 4.85
N PRO A 230 -2.33 -1.29 4.66
CA PRO A 230 -1.40 -2.38 4.96
C PRO A 230 -1.36 -2.79 6.43
N GLU A 231 -1.53 -1.87 7.37
CA GLU A 231 -1.58 -2.17 8.82
C GLU A 231 -2.86 -2.91 9.18
N ARG A 232 -3.99 -2.48 8.62
CA ARG A 232 -5.26 -3.18 8.80
C ARG A 232 -5.20 -4.60 8.26
N ASP A 233 -4.77 -4.77 7.01
CA ASP A 233 -4.62 -6.12 6.41
C ASP A 233 -3.65 -7.00 7.21
N TRP A 234 -2.60 -6.40 7.76
CA TRP A 234 -1.65 -7.10 8.62
C TRP A 234 -2.30 -7.61 9.91
N ASN A 235 -3.02 -6.74 10.61
CA ASN A 235 -3.61 -7.03 11.92
C ASN A 235 -4.88 -7.89 11.83
N GLU A 236 -5.74 -7.66 10.83
CA GLU A 236 -7.04 -8.33 10.70
C GLU A 236 -6.94 -9.64 9.90
N LYS A 237 -6.00 -9.73 8.96
CA LYS A 237 -5.95 -10.86 8.02
C LYS A 237 -4.68 -11.68 8.15
N ILE A 238 -3.51 -11.05 7.99
CA ILE A 238 -2.24 -11.77 7.84
C ILE A 238 -1.81 -12.42 9.16
N LEU A 239 -1.72 -11.65 10.25
CA LEU A 239 -1.30 -12.19 11.56
C LEU A 239 -2.29 -13.23 12.11
N PRO A 240 -3.63 -12.99 12.12
CA PRO A 240 -4.58 -14.00 12.57
C PRO A 240 -4.53 -15.27 11.73
N ALA A 241 -4.46 -15.16 10.40
CA ALA A 241 -4.34 -16.34 9.54
C ALA A 241 -3.01 -17.10 9.76
N LEU A 242 -1.90 -16.40 10.06
CA LEU A 242 -0.64 -17.07 10.43
C LEU A 242 -0.75 -17.82 11.76
N LYS A 243 -1.43 -17.25 12.76
CA LYS A 243 -1.67 -17.91 14.06
C LYS A 243 -2.48 -19.20 13.87
N VAL A 244 -3.57 -19.12 13.10
CA VAL A 244 -4.39 -20.30 12.76
C VAL A 244 -3.59 -21.32 11.94
N PHE A 245 -2.77 -20.88 10.99
CA PHE A 245 -1.91 -21.79 10.22
C PHE A 245 -0.96 -22.58 11.13
N ARG A 246 -0.34 -21.92 12.12
CA ARG A 246 0.51 -22.60 13.10
C ARG A 246 -0.30 -23.59 13.95
N GLN A 247 -1.49 -23.23 14.40
CA GLN A 247 -2.35 -24.14 15.19
C GLN A 247 -2.76 -25.39 14.40
N VAL A 248 -3.12 -25.24 13.13
CA VAL A 248 -3.61 -26.34 12.29
C VAL A 248 -2.48 -27.25 11.79
N HIS A 249 -1.32 -26.67 11.46
CA HIS A 249 -0.22 -27.40 10.82
C HIS A 249 0.98 -27.67 11.72
N ASP A 250 0.94 -27.18 12.96
CA ASP A 250 2.03 -27.23 13.93
C ASP A 250 3.37 -26.69 13.36
N HIS A 251 3.31 -25.78 12.38
CA HIS A 251 4.48 -25.12 11.78
C HIS A 251 4.09 -23.83 11.05
N CYS A 252 5.05 -22.90 10.89
CA CYS A 252 4.86 -21.67 10.10
C CYS A 252 5.44 -21.75 8.68
N ILE A 253 5.60 -22.95 8.11
CA ILE A 253 6.03 -23.13 6.72
C ILE A 253 4.84 -22.98 5.76
N VAL A 254 4.35 -21.76 5.60
CA VAL A 254 3.31 -21.48 4.61
C VAL A 254 3.87 -21.68 3.19
N GLY A 255 3.26 -22.58 2.43
CA GLY A 255 3.60 -22.86 1.04
C GLY A 255 3.17 -21.72 0.12
N LYS A 256 3.93 -21.44 -0.96
CA LYS A 256 3.69 -20.28 -1.84
C LYS A 256 2.27 -20.23 -2.45
N SER A 257 1.67 -21.38 -2.73
CA SER A 257 0.34 -21.52 -3.31
C SER A 257 -0.79 -21.58 -2.27
N PHE A 258 -0.47 -21.50 -0.97
CA PHE A 258 -1.48 -21.61 0.08
C PHE A 258 -2.46 -20.43 0.03
N VAL A 259 -3.74 -20.78 0.01
CA VAL A 259 -4.89 -19.87 0.08
C VAL A 259 -5.68 -20.23 1.32
N VAL A 260 -6.08 -19.23 2.10
CA VAL A 260 -6.86 -19.43 3.32
C VAL A 260 -8.23 -20.02 2.96
N PRO A 261 -8.59 -21.20 3.49
CA PRO A 261 -9.90 -21.81 3.25
C PRO A 261 -11.06 -21.00 3.83
N ARG A 262 -12.23 -21.08 3.20
CA ARG A 262 -13.50 -20.52 3.70
C ARG A 262 -14.15 -21.43 4.74
N ALA A 263 -13.43 -21.71 5.82
CA ALA A 263 -13.90 -22.64 6.86
C ALA A 263 -13.32 -22.27 8.22
N TYR A 264 -14.01 -22.66 9.29
CA TYR A 264 -13.43 -22.67 10.63
C TYR A 264 -12.18 -23.57 10.66
N PRO A 265 -11.08 -23.21 11.37
CA PRO A 265 -10.89 -22.08 12.29
C PRO A 265 -10.34 -20.79 11.65
N TRP A 266 -10.37 -20.64 10.32
CA TRP A 266 -9.78 -19.49 9.64
C TRP A 266 -10.63 -18.23 9.78
N PRO A 267 -10.02 -17.05 10.04
CA PRO A 267 -10.74 -15.79 10.19
C PRO A 267 -11.41 -15.41 8.86
N GLU A 268 -12.66 -14.96 8.93
CA GLU A 268 -13.50 -14.68 7.75
C GLU A 268 -12.87 -13.59 6.87
N GLU A 269 -12.24 -12.60 7.49
CA GLU A 269 -11.55 -11.49 6.84
C GLU A 269 -10.34 -11.96 6.02
N ALA A 270 -9.78 -13.12 6.36
CA ALA A 270 -8.66 -13.70 5.64
C ALA A 270 -9.08 -14.76 4.62
N TRP A 271 -10.37 -15.08 4.47
CA TRP A 271 -10.82 -16.05 3.48
C TRP A 271 -10.38 -15.70 2.06
N ASP A 272 -9.96 -16.71 1.29
CA ASP A 272 -9.40 -16.56 -0.06
C ASP A 272 -8.10 -15.73 -0.15
N LEU A 273 -7.55 -15.32 0.99
CA LEU A 273 -6.27 -14.63 1.04
C LEU A 273 -5.17 -15.58 0.57
N ARG A 274 -4.37 -15.12 -0.41
CA ARG A 274 -3.17 -15.81 -0.88
C ARG A 274 -2.02 -15.67 0.13
N LEU A 275 -2.23 -16.14 1.35
CA LEU A 275 -1.32 -16.02 2.47
C LEU A 275 0.07 -16.57 2.12
N GLY A 276 0.15 -17.66 1.35
CA GLY A 276 1.40 -18.21 0.86
C GLY A 276 2.26 -17.25 0.04
N ARG A 277 1.61 -16.46 -0.84
CA ARG A 277 2.29 -15.45 -1.66
C ARG A 277 2.77 -14.29 -0.79
N ILE A 278 1.92 -13.82 0.12
CA ILE A 278 2.22 -12.72 1.04
C ILE A 278 3.41 -13.09 1.93
N VAL A 279 3.37 -14.24 2.58
CA VAL A 279 4.45 -14.74 3.43
C VAL A 279 5.77 -14.86 2.67
N ASN A 280 5.73 -15.32 1.41
CA ASN A 280 6.93 -15.36 0.58
C ASN A 280 7.48 -13.95 0.30
N GLN A 281 6.61 -12.98 0.03
CA GLN A 281 7.02 -11.59 -0.20
C GLN A 281 7.52 -10.91 1.09
N ILE A 282 6.99 -11.27 2.26
CA ILE A 282 7.50 -10.85 3.58
C ILE A 282 8.93 -11.36 3.78
N ARG A 283 9.17 -12.66 3.52
CA ARG A 283 10.50 -13.28 3.60
C ARG A 283 11.51 -12.62 2.65
N ASP A 284 11.07 -12.25 1.45
CA ASP A 284 11.89 -11.54 0.47
C ASP A 284 12.08 -10.04 0.81
N GLY A 285 11.44 -9.54 1.86
CA GLY A 285 11.50 -8.12 2.27
C GLY A 285 10.85 -7.16 1.27
N ARG A 286 9.95 -7.65 0.40
CA ARG A 286 9.28 -6.88 -0.66
C ARG A 286 8.02 -6.16 -0.19
N VAL A 287 7.31 -6.71 0.79
CA VAL A 287 6.04 -6.18 1.33
C VAL A 287 6.09 -6.15 2.85
N HIS A 288 5.31 -5.24 3.45
CA HIS A 288 5.12 -5.13 4.91
C HIS A 288 6.43 -5.08 5.72
N ARG A 289 7.52 -4.54 5.16
CA ARG A 289 8.84 -4.54 5.81
C ARG A 289 8.82 -3.87 7.19
N ALA A 290 8.20 -2.70 7.29
CA ALA A 290 8.08 -1.97 8.55
C ALA A 290 7.24 -2.74 9.59
N LEU A 291 6.14 -3.35 9.16
CA LEU A 291 5.24 -4.12 10.03
C LEU A 291 5.87 -5.43 10.49
N ALA A 292 6.56 -6.13 9.61
CA ALA A 292 7.31 -7.34 9.93
C ALA A 292 8.51 -7.04 10.86
N ALA A 293 9.07 -5.84 10.80
CA ALA A 293 10.10 -5.39 11.74
C ALA A 293 9.50 -5.01 13.10
N ARG A 294 8.35 -4.30 13.10
CA ARG A 294 7.60 -3.96 14.32
C ARG A 294 7.17 -5.20 15.09
N ASP A 295 6.57 -6.17 14.40
CA ASP A 295 6.00 -7.38 15.02
C ASP A 295 6.96 -8.57 14.94
N LYS A 296 8.27 -8.30 14.84
CA LYS A 296 9.29 -9.34 14.67
C LYS A 296 9.32 -10.33 15.83
N GLU A 297 9.11 -9.86 17.05
CA GLU A 297 9.06 -10.68 18.26
C GLU A 297 7.87 -11.64 18.22
N ILE A 298 6.67 -11.14 17.93
CA ILE A 298 5.46 -11.95 17.74
C ILE A 298 5.67 -13.01 16.67
N LEU A 299 6.28 -12.63 15.54
CA LEU A 299 6.61 -13.56 14.45
C LEU A 299 7.65 -14.60 14.90
N ASN A 300 8.63 -14.24 15.71
CA ASN A 300 9.62 -15.18 16.23
C ASN A 300 9.00 -16.16 17.24
N GLU A 301 8.18 -15.66 18.17
CA GLU A 301 7.49 -16.47 19.19
C GLU A 301 6.58 -17.54 18.55
N MET A 302 5.88 -17.19 17.47
CA MET A 302 5.07 -18.16 16.73
C MET A 302 5.89 -19.09 15.81
N GLY A 303 7.22 -18.94 15.76
CA GLY A 303 8.11 -19.76 14.94
C GLY A 303 8.09 -19.42 13.45
N PHE A 304 7.87 -18.15 13.09
CA PHE A 304 7.84 -17.71 11.69
C PHE A 304 9.16 -18.04 10.97
N ALA A 305 9.06 -18.85 9.92
CA ALA A 305 10.21 -19.29 9.16
C ALA A 305 10.74 -18.18 8.24
N TRP A 306 11.57 -17.27 8.76
CA TRP A 306 12.22 -16.20 7.98
C TRP A 306 13.05 -16.74 6.82
N ASN A 307 13.76 -17.85 7.05
CA ASN A 307 14.45 -18.61 6.02
C ASN A 307 13.82 -20.00 5.90
N ARG A 308 13.06 -20.20 4.83
CA ARG A 308 12.38 -21.48 4.56
C ARG A 308 13.32 -22.67 4.54
N ASN A 309 14.53 -22.52 3.97
CA ASN A 309 15.48 -23.63 3.86
C ASN A 309 16.06 -23.97 5.24
N VAL A 310 16.42 -22.98 6.04
CA VAL A 310 16.93 -23.21 7.41
C VAL A 310 15.86 -23.87 8.28
N PHE A 311 14.62 -23.42 8.18
CA PHE A 311 13.52 -24.03 8.94
C PHE A 311 13.25 -25.47 8.49
N ILE A 312 13.15 -25.75 7.18
CA ILE A 312 12.97 -27.13 6.69
C ILE A 312 14.16 -28.01 7.10
N TRP A 313 15.36 -27.46 7.11
CA TRP A 313 16.57 -28.14 7.54
C TRP A 313 16.46 -28.57 9.01
N ASN A 314 16.21 -27.62 9.91
CA ASN A 314 16.15 -27.86 11.36
C ASN A 314 14.94 -28.71 11.78
N GLU A 315 13.76 -28.45 11.22
CA GLU A 315 12.51 -29.05 11.71
C GLU A 315 12.17 -30.37 11.03
N ARG A 316 12.72 -30.64 9.84
CA ARG A 316 12.33 -31.83 9.05
C ARG A 316 13.52 -32.68 8.64
N ILE A 317 14.54 -32.08 8.05
CA ILE A 317 15.63 -32.85 7.45
C ILE A 317 16.52 -33.43 8.54
N ILE A 318 17.04 -32.61 9.45
CA ILE A 318 17.97 -33.08 10.47
C ILE A 318 17.32 -34.10 11.42
N PRO A 319 16.11 -33.87 11.97
CA PRO A 319 15.45 -34.87 12.81
C PRO A 319 15.26 -36.21 12.08
N ALA A 320 14.87 -36.16 10.79
CA ALA A 320 14.75 -37.37 9.99
C ALA A 320 16.10 -38.05 9.73
N LEU A 321 17.18 -37.29 9.53
CA LEU A 321 18.53 -37.86 9.42
C LEU A 321 18.95 -38.55 10.72
N GLN A 322 18.66 -37.93 11.87
CA GLN A 322 18.96 -38.52 13.18
C GLN A 322 18.19 -39.82 13.40
N THR A 323 16.87 -39.84 13.15
CA THR A 323 16.07 -41.07 13.22
C THR A 323 16.57 -42.13 12.25
N TYR A 324 16.90 -41.76 11.00
CA TYR A 324 17.43 -42.71 10.01
C TYR A 324 18.73 -43.37 10.48
N VAL A 325 19.67 -42.59 11.00
CA VAL A 325 20.94 -43.11 11.53
C VAL A 325 20.71 -43.95 12.77
N ALA A 326 19.76 -43.58 13.63
CA ALA A 326 19.39 -44.37 14.80
C ALA A 326 18.84 -45.75 14.42
N GLU A 327 17.96 -45.83 13.42
CA GLU A 327 17.32 -47.06 12.94
C GLU A 327 18.28 -47.94 12.13
N PHE A 328 18.94 -47.37 11.13
CA PHE A 328 19.70 -48.13 10.13
C PHE A 328 21.21 -48.17 10.42
N LYS A 329 21.69 -47.47 11.46
CA LYS A 329 23.11 -47.34 11.83
C LYS A 329 24.01 -46.85 10.69
N THR A 330 23.43 -46.17 9.71
CA THR A 330 24.13 -45.65 8.53
C THR A 330 23.54 -44.32 8.10
N CYS A 331 24.38 -43.45 7.54
CA CYS A 331 23.94 -42.20 6.90
C CYS A 331 23.77 -42.33 5.37
N ARG A 332 23.95 -43.53 4.82
CA ARG A 332 23.77 -43.80 3.38
C ARG A 332 22.29 -44.02 3.09
N ILE A 333 21.63 -42.94 2.65
CA ILE A 333 20.19 -42.94 2.42
C ILE A 333 19.89 -43.24 0.94
N PRO A 334 19.12 -44.30 0.62
CA PRO A 334 18.69 -44.58 -0.75
C PRO A 334 17.90 -43.41 -1.35
N ARG A 335 18.11 -43.10 -2.64
CA ARG A 335 17.48 -41.95 -3.30
C ARG A 335 15.94 -42.00 -3.30
N THR A 336 15.38 -43.20 -3.24
CA THR A 336 13.94 -43.49 -3.20
C THR A 336 13.36 -43.44 -1.78
N PHE A 337 14.18 -43.33 -0.74
CA PHE A 337 13.71 -43.37 0.65
C PHE A 337 12.80 -42.18 0.96
N VAL A 338 11.61 -42.52 1.47
CA VAL A 338 10.59 -41.60 1.97
C VAL A 338 10.38 -41.91 3.44
N VAL A 339 10.37 -40.88 4.28
CA VAL A 339 10.17 -41.00 5.72
C VAL A 339 8.77 -41.60 6.00
N PRO A 340 8.69 -42.74 6.70
CA PRO A 340 7.43 -43.34 7.12
C PRO A 340 6.58 -42.38 7.96
N SER A 341 5.26 -42.50 7.87
CA SER A 341 4.31 -41.72 8.68
C SER A 341 3.96 -42.41 10.00
N CYS A 342 4.98 -42.89 10.71
CA CYS A 342 4.82 -43.61 11.97
C CYS A 342 5.98 -43.31 12.91
N GLU A 343 5.82 -43.63 14.19
CA GLU A 343 6.93 -43.65 15.15
C GLU A 343 8.03 -44.61 14.65
N PRO A 344 9.32 -44.33 14.89
CA PRO A 344 9.88 -43.22 15.69
C PRO A 344 10.17 -41.95 14.88
N TRP A 345 9.59 -41.82 13.67
CA TRP A 345 9.85 -40.67 12.81
C TRP A 345 9.11 -39.43 13.28
N PRO A 346 9.77 -38.26 13.30
CA PRO A 346 9.12 -37.03 13.71
C PRO A 346 8.00 -36.67 12.74
N LYS A 347 6.82 -36.31 13.27
CA LYS A 347 5.62 -35.96 12.48
C LYS A 347 5.89 -34.90 11.42
N SER A 348 6.74 -33.93 11.73
CA SER A 348 7.17 -32.86 10.81
C SER A 348 7.89 -33.39 9.56
N ALA A 349 8.51 -34.57 9.66
CA ALA A 349 9.25 -35.22 8.59
C ALA A 349 8.47 -36.33 7.87
N TRP A 350 7.27 -36.69 8.30
CA TRP A 350 6.46 -37.72 7.63
C TRP A 350 6.25 -37.41 6.14
N ASN A 351 6.38 -38.45 5.30
CA ASN A 351 6.28 -38.39 3.84
C ASN A 351 7.33 -37.50 3.16
N VAL A 352 8.36 -37.06 3.89
CA VAL A 352 9.50 -36.38 3.27
C VAL A 352 10.29 -37.38 2.44
N ALA A 353 10.43 -37.10 1.15
CA ALA A 353 11.38 -37.80 0.26
C ALA A 353 12.83 -37.45 0.63
N LEU A 354 13.29 -37.96 1.78
CA LEU A 354 14.58 -37.65 2.39
C LEU A 354 15.73 -38.06 1.48
N GLY A 355 15.65 -39.24 0.85
CA GLY A 355 16.65 -39.70 -0.11
C GLY A 355 16.83 -38.76 -1.30
N LYS A 356 15.73 -38.27 -1.87
CA LYS A 356 15.75 -37.31 -2.99
C LYS A 356 16.32 -35.96 -2.55
N ARG A 357 16.07 -35.54 -1.30
CA ARG A 357 16.64 -34.31 -0.73
C ARG A 357 18.13 -34.43 -0.52
N VAL A 358 18.61 -35.52 0.09
CA VAL A 358 20.04 -35.78 0.31
C VAL A 358 20.79 -35.90 -1.02
N GLY A 359 20.22 -36.61 -2.00
CA GLY A 359 20.75 -36.63 -3.36
C GLY A 359 20.87 -35.23 -3.96
N ALA A 360 19.84 -34.38 -3.80
CA ALA A 360 19.90 -33.00 -4.29
C ALA A 360 20.90 -32.11 -3.53
N MET A 361 21.29 -32.45 -2.30
CA MET A 361 22.39 -31.78 -1.58
C MET A 361 23.72 -32.09 -2.27
N LYS A 362 23.97 -33.34 -2.65
CA LYS A 362 25.17 -33.74 -3.40
C LYS A 362 25.17 -33.19 -4.82
N ASP A 363 24.06 -33.34 -5.53
CA ASP A 363 23.96 -33.05 -6.96
C ASP A 363 23.97 -31.54 -7.26
N HIS A 364 23.30 -30.73 -6.43
CA HIS A 364 23.05 -29.30 -6.67
C HIS A 364 23.49 -28.39 -5.52
N GLY A 365 24.04 -28.95 -4.42
CA GLY A 365 24.38 -28.19 -3.21
C GLY A 365 23.18 -27.51 -2.55
N ARG A 366 22.00 -28.13 -2.64
CA ARG A 366 20.84 -27.71 -1.84
C ARG A 366 21.22 -27.75 -0.37
N TYR A 367 20.79 -26.75 0.40
CA TYR A 367 21.14 -26.60 1.83
C TYR A 367 22.64 -26.48 2.14
N PHE A 368 23.51 -26.15 1.16
CA PHE A 368 24.96 -26.01 1.37
C PHE A 368 25.32 -25.17 2.60
N SER A 369 24.71 -24.00 2.79
CA SER A 369 25.00 -23.16 3.96
C SER A 369 24.52 -23.76 5.28
N CYS A 370 23.48 -24.59 5.28
CA CYS A 370 22.99 -25.28 6.47
C CYS A 370 23.92 -26.45 6.84
N ILE A 371 24.25 -27.29 5.84
CA ILE A 371 25.23 -28.39 5.97
C ILE A 371 26.55 -27.84 6.50
N GLY A 372 27.00 -26.74 5.92
CA GLY A 372 28.25 -26.10 6.27
C GLY A 372 28.31 -25.54 7.69
N ARG A 373 27.18 -25.14 8.27
CA ARG A 373 27.11 -24.63 9.65
C ARG A 373 26.94 -25.75 10.67
N ASP A 374 26.24 -26.81 10.30
CA ASP A 374 25.96 -27.96 11.16
C ASP A 374 26.99 -29.09 10.95
N ILE A 375 28.20 -28.76 10.51
CA ILE A 375 29.17 -29.77 10.06
C ILE A 375 29.51 -30.77 11.16
N ASP A 376 29.71 -30.32 12.40
CA ASP A 376 30.10 -31.19 13.48
C ASP A 376 28.94 -32.10 13.92
N ARG A 377 27.71 -31.57 13.93
CA ARG A 377 26.50 -32.38 14.13
C ARG A 377 26.35 -33.45 13.06
N LEU A 378 26.65 -33.13 11.81
CA LEU A 378 26.57 -34.06 10.68
C LEU A 378 27.71 -35.08 10.65
N LYS A 379 28.92 -34.71 11.09
CA LYS A 379 30.06 -35.64 11.23
C LYS A 379 29.72 -36.77 12.21
N VAL A 380 29.10 -36.45 13.35
CA VAL A 380 28.66 -37.44 14.34
C VAL A 380 27.68 -38.44 13.73
N LEU A 381 26.84 -37.99 12.79
CA LEU A 381 25.88 -38.85 12.09
C LEU A 381 26.51 -39.69 10.97
N GLY A 382 27.80 -39.50 10.66
CA GLY A 382 28.47 -40.15 9.54
C GLY A 382 28.04 -39.63 8.17
N PHE A 383 27.57 -38.38 8.09
CA PHE A 383 27.12 -37.77 6.84
C PHE A 383 28.28 -37.51 5.87
N SER A 384 28.07 -37.77 4.57
CA SER A 384 29.06 -37.51 3.52
C SER A 384 28.91 -36.08 2.99
N PHE A 385 30.01 -35.33 2.96
CA PHE A 385 30.07 -33.95 2.45
C PHE A 385 30.53 -33.86 0.99
N GLU A 386 30.44 -34.97 0.24
CA GLU A 386 30.79 -35.00 -1.18
C GLU A 386 29.80 -34.18 -2.01
N LEU A 387 30.33 -33.40 -2.95
CA LEU A 387 29.57 -32.62 -3.91
C LEU A 387 29.84 -33.12 -5.33
N SER A 388 28.85 -33.01 -6.20
CA SER A 388 29.05 -33.20 -7.64
C SER A 388 29.95 -32.09 -8.19
N ARG A 389 30.61 -32.35 -9.32
CA ARG A 389 31.44 -31.34 -10.00
C ARG A 389 30.67 -30.05 -10.28
N ARG A 390 29.44 -30.18 -10.78
CA ARG A 390 28.57 -29.04 -11.06
C ARG A 390 28.23 -28.22 -9.81
N ALA A 391 27.91 -28.89 -8.70
CA ALA A 391 27.62 -28.21 -7.44
C ALA A 391 28.86 -27.52 -6.89
N TRP A 392 30.01 -28.17 -7.00
CA TRP A 392 31.31 -27.62 -6.61
C TRP A 392 31.65 -26.33 -7.37
N GLU A 393 31.62 -26.38 -8.70
CA GLU A 393 31.91 -25.23 -9.58
C GLU A 393 30.97 -24.04 -9.29
N THR A 394 29.71 -24.33 -8.95
CA THR A 394 28.72 -23.27 -8.70
C THR A 394 28.86 -22.63 -7.31
N LEU A 395 29.30 -23.40 -6.31
CA LEU A 395 29.16 -23.00 -4.90
C LEU A 395 30.48 -22.82 -4.18
N VAL A 396 31.48 -23.64 -4.50
CA VAL A 396 32.76 -23.70 -3.80
C VAL A 396 33.83 -22.93 -4.56
N ASP A 397 33.93 -23.08 -5.89
CA ASP A 397 34.95 -22.37 -6.69
C ASP A 397 34.93 -20.84 -6.47
N PRO A 398 33.77 -20.14 -6.51
CA PRO A 398 33.73 -18.70 -6.22
C PRO A 398 34.17 -18.33 -4.79
N LEU A 399 34.07 -19.27 -3.85
CA LEU A 399 34.52 -19.08 -2.46
C LEU A 399 36.01 -19.32 -2.31
N LEU A 400 36.59 -20.22 -3.12
CA LEU A 400 38.03 -20.42 -3.20
C LEU A 400 38.73 -19.23 -3.85
N ASP A 401 38.14 -18.65 -4.90
CA ASP A 401 38.67 -17.42 -5.52
C ASP A 401 38.73 -16.27 -4.50
N ILE A 402 37.71 -16.15 -3.66
CA ILE A 402 37.69 -15.16 -2.56
C ILE A 402 38.75 -15.49 -1.50
N HIS A 403 38.91 -16.77 -1.13
CA HIS A 403 39.93 -17.19 -0.18
C HIS A 403 41.33 -16.83 -0.67
N GLU A 404 41.65 -17.19 -1.91
CA GLU A 404 42.94 -16.89 -2.55
C GLU A 404 43.20 -15.38 -2.59
N SER A 405 42.19 -14.58 -2.95
CA SER A 405 42.32 -13.12 -2.94
C SER A 405 42.55 -12.54 -1.53
N CYS A 406 42.05 -13.20 -0.48
CA CYS A 406 42.18 -12.72 0.90
C CYS A 406 43.46 -13.19 1.59
N TYR A 407 43.93 -14.41 1.30
CA TYR A 407 44.99 -15.09 2.04
C TYR A 407 46.21 -15.44 1.17
N GLY A 408 46.16 -15.21 -0.14
CA GLY A 408 47.28 -15.43 -1.07
C GLY A 408 47.55 -16.89 -1.43
N ASP A 409 46.73 -17.83 -0.93
CA ASP A 409 46.88 -19.27 -1.20
C ASP A 409 45.51 -19.93 -1.43
N LYS A 410 45.51 -20.94 -2.30
CA LYS A 410 44.39 -21.86 -2.56
C LYS A 410 44.29 -22.98 -1.52
N THR A 411 45.29 -23.17 -0.66
CA THR A 411 45.18 -24.13 0.44
C THR A 411 44.24 -23.61 1.53
N VAL A 412 43.06 -24.23 1.64
CA VAL A 412 42.08 -23.89 2.67
C VAL A 412 42.28 -24.79 3.88
N PRO A 413 42.53 -24.26 5.09
CA PRO A 413 42.63 -25.05 6.31
C PRO A 413 41.37 -25.88 6.55
N HIS A 414 41.53 -27.08 7.14
CA HIS A 414 40.42 -28.03 7.32
C HIS A 414 39.28 -27.46 8.18
N ASP A 415 39.62 -26.63 9.16
CA ASP A 415 38.73 -25.97 10.11
C ASP A 415 38.28 -24.57 9.65
N PHE A 416 38.68 -24.12 8.46
CA PHE A 416 38.37 -22.78 7.99
C PHE A 416 36.85 -22.54 7.91
N VAL A 417 36.40 -21.50 8.62
CA VAL A 417 35.03 -21.01 8.66
C VAL A 417 34.96 -19.66 7.96
N ILE A 418 34.03 -19.51 7.02
CA ILE A 418 33.82 -18.25 6.30
C ILE A 418 33.44 -17.16 7.31
N PRO A 419 34.26 -16.10 7.42
CA PRO A 419 34.09 -15.13 8.49
C PRO A 419 33.04 -14.08 8.09
N PRO A 420 32.34 -13.43 9.05
CA PRO A 420 31.20 -12.55 8.81
C PRO A 420 31.58 -11.13 8.34
N GLN A 421 32.50 -11.03 7.37
CA GLN A 421 32.98 -9.75 6.83
C GLN A 421 33.10 -9.79 5.30
N ALA A 422 33.16 -8.61 4.69
CA ALA A 422 33.53 -8.46 3.29
C ALA A 422 34.95 -9.02 3.05
N PRO A 423 35.24 -9.61 1.87
CA PRO A 423 34.41 -9.72 0.67
C PRO A 423 33.41 -10.90 0.67
N TRP A 424 33.31 -11.67 1.75
CA TRP A 424 32.48 -12.88 1.79
C TRP A 424 30.98 -12.58 1.72
N PRO A 425 30.18 -13.34 0.93
CA PRO A 425 28.75 -13.13 0.86
C PRO A 425 28.05 -13.42 2.19
N LYS A 426 27.17 -12.51 2.65
CA LYS A 426 26.38 -12.67 3.91
C LYS A 426 25.68 -14.02 4.05
N LYS A 427 25.22 -14.61 2.95
CA LYS A 427 24.53 -15.92 2.92
C LYS A 427 25.47 -17.11 3.20
N ARG A 428 26.78 -16.89 3.18
CA ARG A 428 27.85 -17.90 3.32
C ARG A 428 28.61 -17.78 4.63
N TRP A 429 28.39 -16.73 5.41
CA TRP A 429 29.00 -16.58 6.72
C TRP A 429 28.68 -17.78 7.63
N GLY A 430 29.70 -18.21 8.39
CA GLY A 430 29.65 -19.35 9.31
C GLY A 430 29.70 -20.72 8.64
N VAL A 431 29.89 -20.80 7.32
CA VAL A 431 30.05 -22.08 6.63
C VAL A 431 31.48 -22.58 6.82
N HIS A 432 31.63 -23.81 7.31
CA HIS A 432 32.91 -24.51 7.42
C HIS A 432 33.38 -24.98 6.03
N LEU A 433 33.93 -24.05 5.24
CA LEU A 433 34.39 -24.30 3.87
C LEU A 433 35.54 -25.32 3.84
N GLY A 434 36.44 -25.29 4.82
CA GLY A 434 37.58 -26.20 4.93
C GLY A 434 37.21 -27.69 4.89
N ALA A 435 36.14 -28.05 5.59
CA ALA A 435 35.67 -29.43 5.66
C ALA A 435 35.10 -29.94 4.32
N PHE A 436 34.48 -29.06 3.51
CA PHE A 436 34.06 -29.43 2.15
C PHE A 436 35.26 -29.68 1.25
N VAL A 437 36.31 -28.86 1.36
CA VAL A 437 37.57 -29.02 0.61
C VAL A 437 38.27 -30.31 1.00
N ALA A 438 38.36 -30.61 2.29
CA ALA A 438 38.95 -31.85 2.77
C ALA A 438 38.20 -33.10 2.30
N SER A 439 36.86 -33.03 2.24
CA SER A 439 36.01 -34.17 1.88
C SER A 439 35.98 -34.47 0.37
N ASN A 440 36.35 -33.51 -0.48
CA ASN A 440 36.29 -33.66 -1.94
C ASN A 440 37.69 -33.77 -2.56
N LYS A 441 38.39 -34.89 -2.30
CA LYS A 441 39.78 -35.13 -2.75
C LYS A 441 39.99 -35.02 -4.27
N TRP A 442 38.97 -35.29 -5.07
CA TRP A 442 39.04 -35.14 -6.53
C TRP A 442 39.20 -33.68 -6.98
N ALA A 443 38.72 -32.72 -6.20
CA ALA A 443 38.82 -31.29 -6.50
C ALA A 443 40.23 -30.74 -6.23
N ARG A 444 40.97 -31.30 -5.24
CA ARG A 444 42.37 -30.94 -4.96
C ARG A 444 43.27 -31.15 -6.19
N LYS A 445 43.06 -32.25 -6.92
CA LYS A 445 43.82 -32.55 -8.16
C LYS A 445 43.54 -31.60 -9.33
N VAL A 446 42.43 -30.84 -9.29
CA VAL A 446 42.06 -29.87 -10.32
C VAL A 446 42.65 -28.49 -10.01
N VAL A 447 42.76 -28.15 -8.73
CA VAL A 447 43.44 -26.92 -8.27
C VAL A 447 44.90 -26.94 -8.69
N ASP A 448 45.61 -28.05 -8.48
CA ASP A 448 47.03 -28.20 -8.87
C ASP A 448 47.26 -28.16 -10.39
N LYS A 449 46.24 -28.49 -11.19
CA LYS A 449 46.31 -28.50 -12.68
C LYS A 449 45.99 -27.16 -13.33
N LYS A 450 45.44 -26.18 -12.60
CA LYS A 450 45.20 -24.82 -13.11
C LYS A 450 46.35 -23.85 -12.78
N THR A 451 47.30 -24.28 -11.95
CA THR A 451 48.51 -23.55 -11.54
C THR A 451 49.78 -24.02 -12.25
N THR A 452 49.65 -24.92 -13.21
CA THR A 452 50.66 -25.24 -14.24
C THR A 452 50.14 -24.78 -15.58
#